data_AF-E8UB17-F1
#
_entry.id   AF-E8UB17-F1
#
_cell.length_a   1.000
_cell.length_b   1.000
_cell.length_c   1.000
_cell.angle_alpha   90.00
_cell.angle_beta   90.00
_cell.angle_gamma   90.00
#
_symmetry.space_group_name_H-M   'P 1'
#
loop_
_entity.id
_entity.type
_entity.pdbx_description
1 polymer ?
#
loop_
_entity_poly.entity_id
_entity_poly.type
_entity_poly.pdbx_seq_one_letter_code
_entity_poly.pdbx_strand_id
1 'polypeptide(L)'
;MPLPEPVTAYLHRAAPGPRHARLRAELHANLHQAMLDHRVRGLSEHDAWTAALHDFGPPQAVHAAARPHQRPLRATLTALLLAATLGGAAYATAAQGLLR
;
A
#
# COMPACT_ATOMS: atom_id res chain seq x y z
N MET A 1 16.77 -3.61 -18.20
CA MET A 1 16.30 -4.74 -19.05
C MET A 1 14.84 -4.52 -19.38
N PRO A 2 14.37 -4.94 -20.58
CA PRO A 2 12.95 -4.91 -20.87
C PRO A 2 12.18 -5.82 -19.90
N LEU A 3 10.98 -5.38 -19.50
CA LEU A 3 10.07 -6.19 -18.69
C LEU A 3 9.62 -7.42 -19.49
N PRO A 4 9.47 -8.60 -18.85
CA PRO A 4 8.85 -9.74 -19.51
C PRO A 4 7.46 -9.39 -20.05
N GLU A 5 7.12 -9.92 -21.22
CA GLU A 5 5.81 -9.72 -21.85
C GLU A 5 4.62 -10.04 -20.91
N PRO A 6 4.63 -11.15 -20.14
CA PRO A 6 3.54 -11.46 -19.23
C PRO A 6 3.32 -10.38 -18.15
N VAL A 7 4.40 -9.79 -17.64
CA VAL A 7 4.36 -8.73 -16.62
C VAL A 7 3.79 -7.45 -17.22
N THR A 8 4.24 -7.10 -18.43
CA THR A 8 3.71 -5.94 -19.15
C THR A 8 2.21 -6.08 -19.42
N ALA A 9 1.79 -7.25 -19.91
CA ALA A 9 0.38 -7.56 -20.14
C ALA A 9 -0.46 -7.56 -18.86
N TYR A 10 0.12 -7.98 -17.73
CA TYR A 10 -0.53 -7.91 -16.42
C TYR A 10 -0.76 -6.45 -15.99
N LEU A 11 0.27 -5.61 -16.05
CA LEU A 11 0.21 -4.20 -15.66
C LEU A 11 -0.79 -3.40 -16.50
N HIS A 12 -0.88 -3.69 -17.80
CA HIS A 12 -1.88 -3.06 -18.67
C HIS A 12 -3.32 -3.47 -18.32
N ARG A 13 -3.54 -4.72 -17.91
CA ARG A 13 -4.85 -5.22 -17.49
C ARG A 13 -5.27 -4.72 -16.10
N ALA A 14 -4.35 -4.67 -15.15
CA ALA A 14 -4.61 -4.24 -13.77
C ALA A 14 -4.76 -2.71 -13.61
N ALA A 15 -4.15 -1.93 -14.50
CA ALA A 15 -4.14 -0.47 -14.43
C ALA A 15 -4.29 0.14 -15.85
N PRO A 16 -5.48 0.05 -16.46
CA PRO A 16 -5.68 0.47 -17.85
C PRO A 16 -5.68 2.00 -18.00
N GLY A 17 -5.04 2.51 -19.05
CA GLY A 17 -5.06 3.92 -19.41
C GLY A 17 -4.07 4.84 -18.65
N PRO A 18 -3.94 6.11 -19.06
CA PRO A 18 -2.92 7.02 -18.53
C PRO A 18 -3.21 7.52 -17.11
N ARG A 19 -4.49 7.60 -16.72
CA ARG A 19 -4.91 8.05 -15.37
C ARG A 19 -4.42 7.12 -14.25
N HIS A 20 -4.05 5.90 -14.59
CA HIS A 20 -3.54 4.89 -13.65
C HIS A 20 -2.01 4.73 -13.72
N ALA A 21 -1.28 5.68 -14.31
CA ALA A 21 0.18 5.60 -14.42
C ALA A 21 0.87 5.40 -13.06
N ARG A 22 0.40 6.11 -12.02
CA ARG A 22 0.90 5.95 -10.65
C ARG A 22 0.64 4.55 -10.10
N LEU A 23 -0.60 4.06 -10.22
CA LEU A 23 -0.96 2.70 -9.80
C LEU A 23 -0.13 1.66 -10.54
N ARG A 24 0.12 1.85 -11.84
CA ARG A 24 0.95 0.95 -12.64
C ARG A 24 2.39 0.93 -12.14
N ALA A 25 2.96 2.09 -11.80
CA ALA A 25 4.30 2.18 -11.23
C ALA A 25 4.38 1.50 -9.86
N GLU A 26 3.38 1.70 -8.99
CA GLU A 26 3.29 1.05 -7.68
C GLU A 26 3.16 -0.48 -7.82
N LEU A 27 2.29 -0.97 -8.72
CA LEU A 27 2.15 -2.39 -9.02
C LEU A 27 3.43 -3.00 -9.57
N HIS A 28 4.10 -2.29 -10.46
CA HIS A 28 5.38 -2.73 -11.01
C HIS A 28 6.44 -2.84 -9.91
N ALA A 29 6.55 -1.84 -9.03
CA ALA A 29 7.50 -1.88 -7.91
C ALA A 29 7.23 -3.07 -6.98
N ASN A 30 5.96 -3.32 -6.65
CA ASN A 30 5.59 -4.44 -5.76
C ASN A 30 5.83 -5.80 -6.43
N LEU A 31 5.50 -5.96 -7.71
CA LEU A 31 5.80 -7.18 -8.47
C LEU A 31 7.30 -7.42 -8.61
N HIS A 32 8.08 -6.36 -8.83
CA HIS A 32 9.53 -6.46 -8.90
C HIS A 32 10.12 -6.90 -7.56
N GLN A 33 9.63 -6.36 -6.43
CA GLN A 33 10.05 -6.81 -5.11
C GLN A 33 9.74 -8.29 -4.87
N ALA A 34 8.53 -8.74 -5.21
CA ALA A 34 8.16 -10.15 -5.09
C ALA A 34 9.03 -11.06 -5.98
N MET A 35 9.38 -10.62 -7.18
CA MET A 35 10.34 -11.33 -8.04
C MET A 35 11.72 -11.40 -7.37
N LEU A 36 12.23 -10.31 -6.78
CA LEU A 36 13.50 -10.33 -6.05
C LEU A 36 13.46 -11.30 -4.86
N ASP A 37 12.37 -11.35 -4.11
CA ASP A 37 12.18 -12.29 -3.00
C ASP A 37 12.29 -13.75 -3.48
N HIS A 38 11.72 -14.06 -4.64
CA HIS A 38 11.81 -15.37 -5.27
C HIS A 38 13.22 -15.68 -5.80
N ARG A 39 13.92 -14.68 -6.34
CA ARG A 39 15.33 -14.83 -6.74
C ARG A 39 16.24 -15.13 -5.55
N VAL A 40 16.02 -14.50 -4.40
CA VAL A 40 16.77 -14.79 -3.16
C VAL A 40 16.55 -16.23 -2.71
N ARG A 41 15.41 -16.85 -3.05
CA ARG A 41 15.11 -18.27 -2.80
C ARG A 41 15.71 -19.22 -3.84
N GLY A 42 16.49 -18.72 -4.79
CA GLY A 42 17.21 -19.51 -5.79
C GLY A 42 16.46 -19.75 -7.10
N LEU A 43 15.30 -19.11 -7.30
CA LEU A 43 14.61 -19.18 -8.59
C LEU A 43 15.36 -18.40 -9.67
N SER A 44 15.32 -18.90 -10.90
CA SER A 44 15.77 -18.14 -12.05
C SER A 44 14.93 -16.86 -12.18
N GLU A 45 15.45 -15.82 -12.82
CA GLU A 45 14.69 -14.58 -12.98
C GLU A 45 13.36 -14.80 -13.71
N HIS A 46 13.34 -15.70 -14.70
CA HIS A 46 12.12 -16.06 -15.42
C HIS A 46 11.08 -16.72 -14.51
N ASP A 47 11.51 -17.73 -13.74
CA ASP A 47 10.61 -18.45 -12.83
C ASP A 47 10.16 -17.57 -11.66
N ALA A 48 11.03 -16.66 -11.20
CA ALA A 48 10.72 -15.70 -10.15
C ALA A 48 9.65 -14.69 -10.59
N TRP A 49 9.70 -14.21 -11.84
CA TRP A 49 8.61 -13.38 -12.39
C TRP A 49 7.30 -14.16 -12.50
N THR A 50 7.35 -15.41 -12.93
CA THR A 50 6.17 -16.28 -13.02
C THR A 50 5.56 -16.52 -11.64
N ALA A 51 6.40 -16.82 -10.64
CA ALA A 51 5.98 -16.99 -9.25
C ALA A 51 5.40 -15.71 -8.65
N ALA A 52 6.03 -14.56 -8.91
CA ALA A 52 5.52 -13.26 -8.46
C ALA A 52 4.13 -12.94 -9.06
N LEU A 53 3.92 -13.22 -10.35
CA LEU A 53 2.60 -13.05 -10.98
C LEU A 53 1.56 -14.02 -10.41
N HIS A 54 1.96 -15.25 -10.11
CA HIS A 54 1.10 -16.24 -9.47
C HIS A 54 0.66 -15.78 -8.08
N ASP A 55 1.58 -15.28 -7.25
CA ASP A 55 1.30 -14.80 -5.89
C ASP A 55 0.39 -13.57 -5.87
N PHE A 56 0.53 -12.67 -6.85
CA PHE A 56 -0.35 -11.51 -7.02
C PHE A 56 -1.75 -11.87 -7.49
N GLY A 57 -1.91 -13.06 -8.08
CA GLY A 57 -3.19 -13.55 -8.57
C GLY A 57 -3.75 -12.70 -9.71
N PRO A 58 -5.05 -12.85 -10.01
CA PRO A 58 -5.66 -12.24 -11.20
C PRO A 58 -5.69 -10.70 -11.11
N PRO A 59 -5.48 -9.99 -12.23
CA PRO A 59 -5.37 -8.51 -12.24
C PRO A 59 -6.63 -7.79 -11.75
N GLN A 60 -7.80 -8.43 -11.82
CA GLN A 60 -9.06 -7.88 -11.32
C GLN A 60 -9.07 -7.74 -9.79
N ALA A 61 -8.31 -8.57 -9.07
CA ALA A 61 -8.25 -8.56 -7.60
C ALA A 61 -7.58 -7.30 -7.04
N VAL A 62 -6.70 -6.66 -7.81
CA VAL A 62 -5.99 -5.43 -7.45
C VAL A 62 -6.97 -4.28 -7.15
N HIS A 63 -8.07 -4.18 -7.88
CA HIS A 63 -9.10 -3.17 -7.66
C HIS A 63 -9.94 -3.42 -6.40
N ALA A 64 -10.05 -4.67 -5.95
CA ALA A 64 -10.76 -5.02 -4.72
C ALA A 64 -9.91 -4.69 -3.48
N ALA A 65 -8.60 -4.93 -3.55
CA ALA A 65 -7.64 -4.63 -2.48
C ALA A 65 -7.40 -3.13 -2.26
N ALA A 66 -7.70 -2.27 -3.24
CA ALA A 66 -7.59 -0.81 -3.10
C ALA A 66 -8.73 -0.18 -2.25
N ARG A 67 -9.83 -0.90 -2.00
CA ARG A 67 -11.01 -0.37 -1.27
C ARG A 67 -11.00 -0.40 0.27
N PRO A 68 -10.33 -1.31 1.00
CA PRO A 68 -10.49 -1.39 2.45
C PRO A 68 -9.75 -0.29 3.24
N HIS A 69 -8.70 0.33 2.69
CA HIS A 69 -7.83 1.22 3.48
C HIS A 69 -8.26 2.70 3.49
N GLN A 70 -9.28 3.10 2.72
CA GLN A 70 -9.74 4.49 2.71
C GLN A 70 -10.72 4.83 3.86
N ARG A 71 -11.12 3.86 4.70
CA ARG A 71 -12.21 4.05 5.68
C ARG A 71 -11.85 4.28 7.15
N PRO A 72 -10.67 3.97 7.73
CA PRO A 72 -10.42 4.35 9.12
C PRO A 72 -9.43 5.50 9.30
N LEU A 73 -8.56 5.84 8.34
CA LEU A 73 -7.47 6.79 8.64
C LEU A 73 -7.97 8.19 9.09
N ARG A 74 -9.01 8.71 8.43
CA ARG A 74 -9.63 9.98 8.84
C ARG A 74 -10.32 9.86 10.19
N ALA A 75 -11.04 8.76 10.44
CA ALA A 75 -11.72 8.54 11.71
C ALA A 75 -10.72 8.41 12.88
N THR A 76 -9.62 7.67 12.67
CA THR A 76 -8.56 7.52 13.66
C THR A 76 -7.85 8.84 13.93
N LEU A 77 -7.53 9.63 12.89
CA LEU A 77 -6.92 10.95 13.06
C LEU A 77 -7.87 11.93 13.78
N THR A 78 -9.15 11.95 13.44
CA THR A 78 -10.14 12.80 14.12
C THR A 78 -10.31 12.41 15.59
N ALA A 79 -10.36 11.10 15.90
CA ALA A 79 -10.43 10.62 17.27
C ALA A 79 -9.16 11.00 18.08
N LEU A 80 -7.98 10.88 17.46
CA LEU A 80 -6.72 11.26 18.10
C LEU A 80 -6.65 12.77 18.37
N LEU A 81 -7.11 13.59 17.42
CA LEU A 81 -7.17 15.05 17.57
C LEU A 81 -8.18 15.45 18.65
N LEU A 82 -9.34 14.82 18.73
CA LEU A 82 -10.34 15.06 19.78
C LEU A 82 -9.82 14.64 21.15
N ALA A 83 -9.16 13.49 21.26
CA ALA A 83 -8.55 13.06 22.52
C ALA A 83 -7.44 14.01 22.97
N ALA A 84 -6.63 14.53 22.04
CA ALA A 84 -5.57 15.49 22.34
C ALA A 84 -6.13 16.85 22.81
N THR A 85 -7.22 17.35 22.21
CA THR A 85 -7.85 18.61 22.65
C THR A 85 -8.54 18.46 24.00
N LEU A 86 -9.23 17.34 24.25
CA LEU A 86 -9.84 17.02 25.54
C LEU A 86 -8.79 16.78 26.64
N GLY A 87 -7.70 16.07 26.32
CA GLY A 87 -6.58 15.86 27.24
C GLY A 87 -5.78 17.13 27.54
N GLY A 88 -5.60 18.02 26.56
CA GLY A 88 -4.93 19.31 26.72
C GLY A 88 -5.68 20.25 27.67
N ALA A 89 -7.02 20.24 27.66
CA ALA A 89 -7.83 21.04 28.58
C ALA A 89 -7.74 20.54 30.03
N ALA A 90 -7.60 19.23 30.25
CA ALA A 90 -7.39 18.65 31.57
C ALA A 90 -6.00 18.98 32.15
N TYR A 91 -4.96 19.04 31.32
CA TYR A 91 -3.61 19.37 31.77
C TYR A 91 -3.46 20.85 32.17
N ALA A 92 -4.15 21.77 31.47
CA ALA A 92 -4.13 23.20 31.80
C ALA A 92 -4.80 23.52 33.16
N THR A 93 -5.87 22.80 33.51
CA THR A 93 -6.58 23.00 34.79
C THR A 93 -5.85 22.37 35.97
N ALA A 94 -5.18 21.23 35.78
CA ALA A 94 -4.31 20.62 36.80
C ALA A 94 -3.07 21.48 37.10
N ALA A 95 -2.47 22.10 36.07
CA ALA A 95 -1.34 23.01 36.24
C ALA A 95 -1.70 24.31 36.99
N GLN A 96 -2.94 24.80 36.83
CA GLN A 96 -3.44 25.98 37.57
C GLN A 96 -3.80 25.69 39.03
N GLY A 97 -4.13 24.44 39.37
CA GLY A 97 -4.41 24.02 40.75
C GLY A 97 -3.15 23.83 41.61
N LEU A 98 -1.99 23.58 41.00
CA LEU A 98 -0.72 23.29 41.68
C LEU A 98 0.12 24.55 41.98
N LEU A 99 -0.35 25.73 41.53
CA LEU A 99 0.24 27.06 41.78
C LEU A 99 -0.62 27.92 42.72
N ARG A 100 -1.55 27.32 43.47
CA ARG A 100 -2.31 27.98 44.54
C ARG A 100 -1.85 27.50 45.92
#